data_AF-A0A9X2JFA0-F1
#
_entry.id   AF-A0A9X2JFA0-F1
#
_cell.length_a   1.000
_cell.length_b   1.000
_cell.length_c   1.000
_cell.angle_alpha   90.00
_cell.angle_beta   90.00
_cell.angle_gamma   90.00
#
_symmetry.space_group_name_H-M   'P 1'
#
loop_
_entity.id
_entity.type
_entity.pdbx_description
1 polymer ?
#
loop_
_entity_poly.entity_id
_entity_poly.type
_entity_poly.pdbx_seq_one_letter_code
_entity_poly.pdbx_strand_id
1 'polypeptide(L)'
;MRFKIALAILAALVPCLAAAQTPDRTQLPIPDVEPPTYSELDVRNVDRPSQKLRLAAPEDAPNVLILLLDDVGFSQSSLYSGAVDMPTLGALAEDGLVYNQFHTTAVCSATRTALLTGRNHHQNNMGSIAETSTTFPGNTGVRPNYIAALPKILRYNGYSSAMFGKNHEIPPWETGPAGNRTLWPGQVGFDRFMAFSVVRRTSFSRCLSTA
;
A
#
# COMPACT_ATOMS: atom_id res chain seq x y z
N MET A 1 -39.23 24.21 66.62
CA MET A 1 -37.90 23.58 66.76
C MET A 1 -37.85 22.41 65.76
N ARG A 2 -36.76 22.32 64.99
CA ARG A 2 -36.39 21.28 63.99
C ARG A 2 -36.80 21.53 62.52
N PHE A 3 -36.00 22.37 61.87
CA PHE A 3 -35.79 22.36 60.42
C PHE A 3 -35.16 21.01 60.00
N LYS A 4 -35.69 20.36 58.97
CA LYS A 4 -35.02 19.25 58.26
C LYS A 4 -34.59 19.76 56.89
N ILE A 5 -33.28 19.93 56.73
CA ILE A 5 -32.60 20.22 55.47
C ILE A 5 -32.53 18.90 54.71
N ALA A 6 -33.25 18.79 53.59
CA ALA A 6 -33.11 17.68 52.65
C ALA A 6 -32.04 18.05 51.63
N LEU A 7 -30.86 17.45 51.77
CA LEU A 7 -29.76 17.53 50.82
C LEU A 7 -30.10 16.64 49.61
N ALA A 8 -30.52 17.24 48.51
CA ALA A 8 -30.68 16.54 47.23
C ALA A 8 -29.31 16.40 46.56
N ILE A 9 -28.71 15.21 46.67
CA ILE A 9 -27.52 14.84 45.89
C ILE A 9 -28.01 14.54 44.47
N LEU A 10 -27.87 15.52 43.58
CA LEU A 10 -28.05 15.35 42.14
C LEU A 10 -26.82 14.57 41.63
N ALA A 11 -26.92 13.24 41.60
CA ALA A 11 -25.94 12.40 40.94
C ALA A 11 -26.06 12.61 39.43
N ALA A 12 -25.17 13.44 38.87
CA ALA A 12 -24.99 13.58 37.43
C ALA A 12 -24.43 12.25 36.89
N LEU A 13 -25.33 11.38 36.42
CA LEU A 13 -25.01 10.29 35.52
C LEU A 13 -24.53 10.90 34.20
N VAL A 14 -23.23 11.18 34.11
CA VAL A 14 -22.55 11.38 32.85
C VAL A 14 -22.44 10.00 32.20
N PRO A 15 -23.16 9.68 31.12
CA PRO A 15 -22.85 8.49 30.36
C PRO A 15 -21.45 8.70 29.79
N CYS A 16 -20.50 7.90 30.28
CA CYS A 16 -19.20 7.75 29.67
C CYS A 16 -19.42 7.12 28.29
N LEU A 17 -19.74 7.94 27.29
CA LEU A 17 -19.55 7.59 25.90
C LEU A 17 -18.04 7.42 25.76
N ALA A 18 -17.58 6.17 25.75
CA ALA A 18 -16.24 5.84 25.32
C ALA A 18 -16.14 6.32 23.86
N ALA A 19 -15.60 7.52 23.66
CA ALA A 19 -15.20 7.99 22.35
C ALA A 19 -14.22 6.94 21.82
N ALA A 20 -14.57 6.30 20.69
CA ALA A 20 -13.65 5.41 20.00
C ALA A 20 -12.37 6.19 19.76
N GLN A 21 -11.29 5.87 20.47
CA GLN A 21 -10.02 6.55 20.33
C GLN A 21 -9.58 6.39 18.88
N THR A 22 -9.42 7.52 18.18
CA THR A 22 -8.85 7.52 16.84
C THR A 22 -7.47 6.86 16.93
N PRO A 23 -7.21 5.76 16.22
CA PRO A 23 -5.96 5.05 16.37
C PRO A 23 -4.79 5.93 15.89
N ASP A 24 -3.65 5.85 16.57
CA ASP A 24 -2.42 6.49 16.11
C ASP A 24 -1.96 5.84 14.81
N ARG A 25 -1.95 6.63 13.73
CA ARG A 25 -1.62 6.20 12.37
C ARG A 25 -0.16 6.47 11.98
N THR A 26 0.63 7.03 12.91
CA THR A 26 2.06 7.30 12.70
C THR A 26 2.93 6.08 12.97
N GLN A 27 2.44 5.15 13.79
CA GLN A 27 3.08 3.87 14.07
C GLN A 27 2.27 2.73 13.47
N LEU A 28 2.89 1.96 12.58
CA LEU A 28 2.25 0.90 11.82
C LEU A 28 3.00 -0.43 12.01
N PRO A 29 2.32 -1.58 12.00
CA PRO A 29 0.86 -1.75 11.87
C PRO A 29 0.11 -1.27 13.13
N ILE A 30 -1.15 -0.84 12.93
CA ILE A 30 -2.02 -0.48 14.06
C ILE A 30 -2.24 -1.74 14.91
N PRO A 31 -2.04 -1.68 16.24
CA PRO A 31 -2.24 -2.83 17.11
C PRO A 31 -3.65 -3.40 17.01
N ASP A 32 -3.75 -4.72 17.10
CA ASP A 32 -5.03 -5.42 17.18
C ASP A 32 -5.76 -5.06 18.48
N VAL A 33 -7.10 -5.07 18.43
CA VAL A 33 -7.92 -4.99 19.65
C VAL A 33 -7.79 -6.32 20.40
N GLU A 34 -7.45 -6.24 21.69
CA GLU A 34 -7.38 -7.43 22.57
C GLU A 34 -8.71 -8.19 22.54
N PRO A 35 -8.70 -9.51 22.28
CA PRO A 35 -9.92 -10.28 22.26
C PRO A 35 -10.54 -10.32 23.66
N PRO A 36 -11.88 -10.36 23.76
CA PRO A 36 -12.54 -10.52 25.05
C PRO A 36 -12.16 -11.87 25.67
N THR A 37 -12.07 -11.90 27.00
CA THR A 37 -11.88 -13.14 27.77
C THR A 37 -13.23 -13.83 27.98
N TYR A 38 -13.24 -15.15 27.90
CA TYR A 38 -14.43 -15.97 28.10
C TYR A 38 -14.25 -16.86 29.33
N SER A 39 -15.29 -16.96 30.17
CA SER A 39 -15.34 -17.88 31.31
C SER A 39 -16.06 -19.19 31.00
N GLU A 40 -16.84 -19.23 29.91
CA GLU A 40 -17.50 -20.43 29.41
C GLU A 40 -16.48 -21.34 28.73
N LEU A 41 -16.53 -22.64 29.06
CA LEU A 41 -15.55 -23.63 28.60
C LEU A 41 -16.07 -24.42 27.38
N ASP A 42 -17.38 -24.53 27.20
CA ASP A 42 -17.97 -25.16 26.03
C ASP A 42 -18.10 -24.15 24.87
N VAL A 43 -17.25 -24.32 23.85
CA VAL A 43 -17.22 -23.47 22.65
C VAL A 43 -18.57 -23.36 21.93
N ARG A 44 -19.48 -24.34 22.11
CA ARG A 44 -20.81 -24.32 21.48
C ARG A 44 -21.77 -23.33 22.14
N ASN A 45 -21.47 -22.93 23.37
CA ASN A 45 -22.28 -22.01 24.16
C ASN A 45 -21.74 -20.56 24.11
N VAL A 46 -20.70 -20.32 23.32
CA VAL A 46 -20.10 -18.99 23.13
C VAL A 46 -20.54 -18.43 21.78
N ASP A 47 -20.98 -17.17 21.79
CA ASP A 47 -21.31 -16.46 20.55
C ASP A 47 -20.08 -16.34 19.65
N ARG A 48 -20.30 -16.42 18.34
CA ARG A 48 -19.21 -16.19 17.39
C ARG A 48 -18.68 -14.77 17.58
N PRO A 49 -17.35 -14.59 17.67
CA PRO A 49 -16.79 -13.26 17.73
C PRO A 49 -17.25 -12.48 16.50
N SER A 50 -17.60 -11.21 16.70
CA SER A 50 -17.87 -10.31 15.58
C SER A 50 -16.71 -10.37 14.60
N GLN A 51 -17.00 -10.43 13.29
CA GLN A 51 -15.95 -10.36 12.28
C GLN A 51 -15.05 -9.16 12.59
N LYS A 52 -13.72 -9.37 12.64
CA LYS A 52 -12.77 -8.26 12.71
C LYS A 52 -13.06 -7.35 11.53
N LEU A 53 -13.63 -6.18 11.82
CA LEU A 53 -13.88 -5.17 10.81
C LEU A 53 -12.51 -4.74 10.29
N ARG A 54 -12.36 -4.75 8.95
CA ARG A 54 -11.18 -4.18 8.32
C ARG A 54 -11.06 -2.73 8.79
N LEU A 55 -9.87 -2.33 9.25
CA LEU A 55 -9.58 -0.94 9.54
C LEU A 55 -9.99 -0.09 8.33
N ALA A 56 -10.88 0.87 8.54
CA ALA A 56 -11.26 1.80 7.50
C ALA A 56 -10.17 2.87 7.31
N ALA A 57 -10.05 3.37 6.07
CA ALA A 57 -9.31 4.59 5.82
C ALA A 57 -9.91 5.75 6.67
N PRO A 58 -9.10 6.79 6.99
CA PRO A 58 -9.63 7.99 7.65
C PRO A 58 -10.83 8.58 6.91
N GLU A 59 -11.68 9.29 7.65
CA GLU A 59 -12.71 10.12 7.04
C GLU A 59 -12.05 11.13 6.08
N ASP A 60 -12.68 11.37 4.93
CA ASP A 60 -12.18 12.23 3.85
C ASP A 60 -10.85 11.80 3.19
N ALA A 61 -10.37 10.58 3.45
CA ALA A 61 -9.21 10.00 2.76
C ALA A 61 -9.44 9.94 1.24
N PRO A 62 -8.56 10.54 0.41
CA PRO A 62 -8.74 10.56 -1.04
C PRO A 62 -8.40 9.20 -1.67
N ASN A 63 -9.02 8.90 -2.80
CA ASN A 63 -8.56 7.80 -3.65
C ASN A 63 -7.28 8.20 -4.38
N VAL A 64 -6.26 7.34 -4.34
CA VAL A 64 -4.97 7.59 -5.00
C VAL A 64 -4.83 6.65 -6.20
N LEU A 65 -4.70 7.22 -7.40
CA LEU A 65 -4.41 6.49 -8.63
C LEU A 65 -3.04 6.91 -9.18
N ILE A 66 -2.15 5.94 -9.35
CA ILE A 66 -0.83 6.15 -9.95
C ILE A 66 -0.81 5.48 -11.33
N LEU A 67 -0.65 6.29 -12.38
CA LEU A 67 -0.46 5.82 -13.75
C LEU A 67 1.02 5.91 -14.10
N LEU A 68 1.69 4.77 -14.24
CA LEU A 68 3.10 4.69 -14.62
C LEU A 68 3.25 4.12 -16.02
N LEU A 69 3.70 4.94 -16.95
CA LEU A 69 4.01 4.54 -18.32
C LEU A 69 5.39 3.86 -18.38
N ASP A 70 5.56 2.87 -19.26
CA ASP A 70 6.81 2.13 -19.45
C ASP A 70 7.48 2.60 -20.75
N ASP A 71 8.77 2.95 -20.70
CA ASP A 71 9.59 3.42 -21.82
C ASP A 71 9.03 4.64 -22.59
N VAL A 72 8.32 5.53 -21.88
CA VAL A 72 7.84 6.80 -22.46
C VAL A 72 8.84 7.92 -22.23
N GLY A 73 9.32 8.49 -23.34
CA GLY A 73 10.25 9.63 -23.34
C GLY A 73 9.53 10.97 -23.19
N PHE A 74 10.24 11.97 -22.64
CA PHE A 74 9.69 13.31 -22.37
C PHE A 74 9.05 13.96 -23.61
N SER A 75 9.75 13.93 -24.75
CA SER A 75 9.29 14.54 -26.01
C SER A 75 8.45 13.63 -26.90
N GLN A 76 7.90 12.54 -26.35
CA GLN A 76 6.98 11.69 -27.13
C GLN A 76 5.56 12.26 -27.14
N SER A 77 5.08 12.81 -26.01
CA SER A 77 3.72 13.34 -25.87
C SER A 77 3.55 14.71 -26.54
N SER A 78 2.40 14.93 -27.20
CA SER A 78 1.99 16.22 -27.76
C SER A 78 1.95 17.35 -26.74
N LEU A 79 1.79 17.05 -25.44
CA LEU A 79 1.87 18.02 -24.34
C LEU A 79 3.25 18.72 -24.27
N TYR A 80 4.31 18.03 -24.66
CA TYR A 80 5.69 18.54 -24.67
C TYR A 80 6.22 18.68 -26.11
N SER A 81 5.34 19.04 -27.05
CA SER A 81 5.64 19.20 -28.48
C SER A 81 6.09 17.90 -29.17
N GLY A 82 5.74 16.75 -28.62
CA GLY A 82 6.00 15.43 -29.20
C GLY A 82 5.04 15.04 -30.30
N ALA A 83 5.40 13.99 -31.04
CA ALA A 83 4.63 13.52 -32.19
C ALA A 83 3.41 12.66 -31.83
N VAL A 84 3.33 12.13 -30.60
CA VAL A 84 2.24 11.26 -30.15
C VAL A 84 1.11 12.11 -29.59
N ASP A 85 -0.01 12.13 -30.29
CA ASP A 85 -1.22 12.78 -29.81
C ASP A 85 -1.81 12.03 -28.60
N MET A 86 -1.91 12.72 -27.46
CA MET A 86 -2.39 12.17 -26.19
C MET A 86 -3.50 13.04 -25.59
N PRO A 87 -4.69 13.12 -26.23
CA PRO A 87 -5.75 14.06 -25.85
C PRO A 87 -6.27 13.86 -24.42
N THR A 88 -6.35 12.61 -23.93
CA THR A 88 -6.76 12.33 -22.54
C THR A 88 -5.73 12.85 -21.53
N LEU A 89 -4.43 12.75 -21.83
CA LEU A 89 -3.39 13.30 -20.97
C LEU A 89 -3.41 14.83 -21.02
N GLY A 90 -3.68 15.42 -22.20
CA GLY A 90 -3.90 16.86 -22.36
C GLY A 90 -5.04 17.37 -21.48
N ALA A 91 -6.20 16.73 -21.51
CA ALA A 91 -7.33 17.11 -20.66
C ALA A 91 -6.99 17.02 -19.15
N LEU A 92 -6.24 15.99 -18.72
CA LEU A 92 -5.79 15.89 -17.33
C LEU A 92 -4.78 16.99 -16.95
N ALA A 93 -4.00 17.48 -17.92
CA ALA A 93 -3.04 18.55 -17.70
C ALA A 93 -3.71 19.93 -17.59
N GLU A 94 -4.84 20.15 -18.29
CA GLU A 94 -5.62 21.40 -18.22
C GLU A 94 -6.20 21.64 -16.82
N ASP A 95 -6.69 20.59 -16.16
CA ASP A 95 -7.25 20.65 -14.80
C ASP A 95 -6.23 20.30 -13.69
N GLY A 96 -4.94 20.17 -14.04
CA GLY A 96 -3.92 19.57 -13.19
C GLY A 96 -2.63 20.37 -13.05
N LEU A 97 -1.61 19.70 -12.52
CA LEU A 97 -0.25 20.23 -12.44
C LEU A 97 0.66 19.47 -13.40
N VAL A 98 1.48 20.22 -14.14
CA VAL A 98 2.46 19.69 -15.09
C VAL A 98 3.86 20.02 -14.58
N TYR A 99 4.75 19.03 -14.62
CA TYR A 99 6.13 19.16 -14.16
C TYR A 99 7.10 19.04 -15.34
N ASN A 100 7.91 20.06 -15.57
CA ASN A 100 9.00 20.05 -16.57
C ASN A 100 10.34 19.53 -16.01
N GLN A 101 10.40 19.25 -14.71
CA GLN A 101 11.58 18.77 -13.99
C GLN A 101 11.22 17.58 -13.09
N PHE A 102 10.59 16.57 -13.70
CA PHE A 102 10.33 15.28 -13.06
C PHE A 102 11.36 14.25 -13.52
N HIS A 103 12.05 13.62 -12.56
CA HIS A 103 13.16 12.71 -12.84
C HIS A 103 12.83 11.29 -12.38
N THR A 104 13.04 10.33 -13.27
CA THR A 104 13.06 8.89 -12.94
C THR A 104 14.51 8.39 -12.90
N THR A 105 14.71 7.15 -12.48
CA THR A 105 16.01 6.51 -12.73
C THR A 105 16.13 6.10 -14.21
N ALA A 106 17.32 5.67 -14.63
CA ALA A 106 17.59 5.29 -16.02
C ALA A 106 16.91 3.98 -16.47
N VAL A 107 16.40 3.15 -15.54
CA VAL A 107 15.85 1.83 -15.86
C VAL A 107 14.58 1.51 -15.07
N CYS A 108 13.75 0.61 -15.61
CA CYS A 108 12.41 0.30 -15.09
C CYS A 108 12.40 -0.21 -13.65
N SER A 109 13.17 -1.26 -13.29
CA SER A 109 13.16 -1.82 -11.93
C SER A 109 13.56 -0.80 -10.86
N ALA A 110 14.62 -0.04 -11.13
CA ALA A 110 15.11 1.01 -10.25
C ALA A 110 14.07 2.13 -10.05
N THR A 111 13.40 2.57 -11.11
CA THR A 111 12.33 3.58 -11.03
C THR A 111 11.14 3.07 -10.24
N ARG A 112 10.72 1.82 -10.47
CA ARG A 112 9.55 1.23 -9.80
C ARG A 112 9.78 1.05 -8.30
N THR A 113 10.93 0.54 -7.89
CA THR A 113 11.22 0.39 -6.45
C THR A 113 11.39 1.76 -5.77
N ALA A 114 11.97 2.75 -6.44
CA ALA A 114 12.08 4.11 -5.91
C ALA A 114 10.69 4.74 -5.73
N LEU A 115 9.81 4.59 -6.72
CA LEU A 115 8.41 5.03 -6.65
C LEU A 115 7.65 4.35 -5.50
N LEU A 116 7.78 3.03 -5.36
CA LEU A 116 7.06 2.29 -4.32
C LEU A 116 7.56 2.59 -2.91
N THR A 117 8.79 3.03 -2.72
CA THR A 117 9.40 3.14 -1.38
C THR A 117 9.71 4.58 -0.96
N GLY A 118 9.76 5.51 -1.91
CA GLY A 118 10.27 6.87 -1.67
C GLY A 118 11.75 6.88 -1.28
N ARG A 119 12.51 5.80 -1.56
CA ARG A 119 13.93 5.67 -1.25
C ARG A 119 14.76 5.63 -2.52
N ASN A 120 16.03 6.02 -2.41
CA ASN A 120 16.96 5.87 -3.51
C ASN A 120 17.06 4.38 -3.90
N HIS A 121 16.98 4.09 -5.20
CA HIS A 121 17.07 2.74 -5.75
C HIS A 121 18.28 1.90 -5.26
N HIS A 122 19.44 2.51 -4.97
CA HIS A 122 20.56 1.79 -4.35
C HIS A 122 20.28 1.37 -2.89
N GLN A 123 19.54 2.17 -2.11
CA GLN A 123 19.11 1.78 -0.77
C GLN A 123 18.12 0.60 -0.81
N ASN A 124 17.39 0.47 -1.92
CA ASN A 124 16.50 -0.66 -2.20
C ASN A 124 17.24 -1.88 -2.76
N ASN A 125 18.58 -1.86 -2.85
CA ASN A 125 19.40 -2.86 -3.53
C ASN A 125 19.05 -3.06 -5.02
N MET A 126 18.56 -2.03 -5.69
CA MET A 126 18.14 -2.08 -7.10
C MET A 126 18.94 -1.06 -7.93
N GLY A 127 20.22 -1.32 -8.14
CA GLY A 127 21.10 -0.46 -8.92
C GLY A 127 20.92 -0.59 -10.45
N SER A 128 20.20 -1.61 -10.91
CA SER A 128 19.93 -1.86 -12.33
C SER A 128 18.56 -2.54 -12.50
N ILE A 129 18.33 -3.18 -13.64
CA ILE A 129 17.16 -4.04 -13.85
C ILE A 129 17.25 -5.28 -12.96
N ALA A 130 16.11 -5.83 -12.54
CA ALA A 130 16.06 -6.99 -11.65
C ALA A 130 16.85 -8.19 -12.22
N GLU A 131 16.89 -8.34 -13.55
CA GLU A 131 17.61 -9.41 -14.25
C GLU A 131 19.13 -9.39 -14.07
N THR A 132 19.71 -8.23 -13.78
CA THR A 132 21.15 -8.06 -13.56
C THR A 132 21.51 -7.97 -12.09
N SER A 133 20.60 -8.40 -11.21
CA SER A 133 20.85 -8.47 -9.77
C SER A 133 22.03 -9.39 -9.47
N THR A 134 22.89 -8.98 -8.54
CA THR A 134 24.11 -9.69 -8.15
C THR A 134 24.10 -10.03 -6.66
N THR A 135 25.20 -10.52 -6.11
CA THR A 135 25.34 -10.72 -4.65
C THR A 135 25.91 -9.49 -3.94
N PHE A 136 26.32 -8.45 -4.68
CA PHE A 136 26.94 -7.27 -4.10
C PHE A 136 25.89 -6.32 -3.50
N PRO A 137 26.16 -5.74 -2.32
CA PRO A 137 25.28 -4.73 -1.71
C PRO A 137 24.96 -3.59 -2.69
N GLY A 138 23.72 -3.10 -2.67
CA GLY A 138 23.26 -2.05 -3.56
C GLY A 138 22.74 -2.53 -4.92
N ASN A 139 22.94 -3.81 -5.26
CA ASN A 139 22.39 -4.40 -6.49
C ASN A 139 21.93 -5.86 -6.32
N THR A 140 21.50 -6.26 -5.12
CA THR A 140 21.03 -7.63 -4.87
C THR A 140 19.66 -7.94 -5.45
N GLY A 141 18.90 -6.92 -5.88
CA GLY A 141 17.50 -7.05 -6.27
C GLY A 141 16.55 -7.28 -5.09
N VAL A 142 17.07 -7.44 -3.87
CA VAL A 142 16.28 -7.75 -2.68
C VAL A 142 16.17 -6.54 -1.76
N ARG A 143 14.95 -5.99 -1.66
CA ARG A 143 14.67 -4.84 -0.81
C ARG A 143 14.91 -5.19 0.68
N PRO A 144 15.67 -4.36 1.42
CA PRO A 144 15.83 -4.55 2.87
C PRO A 144 14.50 -4.47 3.63
N ASN A 145 14.41 -5.24 4.72
CA ASN A 145 13.18 -5.34 5.54
C ASN A 145 12.80 -4.03 6.27
N TYR A 146 13.76 -3.13 6.50
CA TYR A 146 13.52 -1.81 7.11
C TYR A 146 12.94 -0.79 6.12
N ILE A 147 12.76 -1.15 4.84
CA ILE A 147 12.14 -0.29 3.83
C ILE A 147 10.75 -0.84 3.50
N ALA A 148 9.73 -0.18 4.05
CA ALA A 148 8.35 -0.47 3.71
C ALA A 148 7.97 0.13 2.34
N ALA A 149 7.15 -0.60 1.58
CA ALA A 149 6.53 -0.06 0.38
C ALA A 149 5.26 0.73 0.73
N LEU A 150 4.99 1.79 -0.04
CA LEU A 150 3.77 2.59 -0.02
C LEU A 150 2.49 1.75 0.09
N PRO A 151 2.25 0.71 -0.73
CA PRO A 151 1.04 -0.13 -0.59
C PRO A 151 0.91 -0.79 0.79
N LYS A 152 2.02 -1.16 1.46
CA LYS A 152 1.99 -1.71 2.83
C LYS A 152 1.55 -0.66 3.84
N ILE A 153 2.11 0.55 3.73
CA ILE A 153 1.79 1.69 4.60
C ILE A 153 0.32 2.07 4.44
N LEU A 154 -0.17 2.15 3.20
CA LEU A 154 -1.57 2.44 2.88
C LEU A 154 -2.51 1.34 3.38
N ARG A 155 -2.15 0.07 3.18
CA ARG A 155 -2.94 -1.08 3.67
C ARG A 155 -3.07 -1.08 5.19
N TYR A 156 -1.98 -0.81 5.92
CA TYR A 156 -2.02 -0.65 7.38
C TYR A 156 -2.78 0.59 7.85
N ASN A 157 -3.05 1.54 6.95
CA ASN A 157 -3.95 2.66 7.18
C ASN A 157 -5.39 2.43 6.71
N GLY A 158 -5.74 1.23 6.30
CA GLY A 158 -7.11 0.86 5.94
C GLY A 158 -7.48 1.08 4.48
N TYR A 159 -6.54 1.53 3.64
CA TYR A 159 -6.75 1.57 2.19
C TYR A 159 -6.82 0.16 1.61
N SER A 160 -7.61 0.02 0.53
CA SER A 160 -7.53 -1.13 -0.35
C SER A 160 -6.63 -0.83 -1.53
N SER A 161 -5.62 -1.66 -1.72
CA SER A 161 -4.56 -1.42 -2.72
C SER A 161 -4.61 -2.47 -3.82
N ALA A 162 -4.44 -2.04 -5.06
CA ALA A 162 -4.39 -2.93 -6.22
C ALA A 162 -3.28 -2.49 -7.17
N MET A 163 -2.68 -3.47 -7.85
CA MET A 163 -1.66 -3.23 -8.86
C MET A 163 -2.01 -3.97 -10.15
N PHE A 164 -1.98 -3.23 -11.26
CA PHE A 164 -2.28 -3.72 -12.60
C PHE A 164 -1.10 -3.43 -13.54
N GLY A 165 -0.72 -4.38 -14.38
CA GLY A 165 0.37 -4.20 -15.36
C GLY A 165 1.71 -4.87 -14.99
N LYS A 166 2.78 -4.09 -14.82
CA LYS A 166 4.17 -4.59 -14.70
C LYS A 166 4.73 -4.34 -13.30
N ASN A 167 5.24 -5.39 -12.64
CA ASN A 167 5.95 -5.27 -11.35
C ASN A 167 7.44 -5.02 -11.54
N HIS A 168 8.20 -6.01 -12.03
CA HIS A 168 9.62 -5.87 -12.36
C HIS A 168 10.53 -5.48 -11.17
N GLU A 169 10.17 -5.92 -9.96
CA GLU A 169 10.91 -5.68 -8.71
C GLU A 169 11.36 -6.98 -8.02
N ILE A 170 11.27 -8.12 -8.71
CA ILE A 170 11.60 -9.44 -8.17
C ILE A 170 12.81 -9.97 -8.95
N PRO A 171 13.91 -10.35 -8.27
CA PRO A 171 15.07 -10.90 -8.95
C PRO A 171 14.72 -12.27 -9.59
N PRO A 172 15.33 -12.64 -10.73
CA PRO A 172 14.93 -13.82 -11.51
C PRO A 172 14.84 -15.12 -10.72
N TRP A 173 15.77 -15.34 -9.78
CA TRP A 173 15.82 -16.55 -8.96
C TRP A 173 14.69 -16.65 -7.92
N GLU A 174 13.97 -15.56 -7.63
CA GLU A 174 12.81 -15.54 -6.74
C GLU A 174 11.46 -15.62 -7.47
N THR A 175 11.48 -15.66 -8.81
CA THR A 175 10.25 -15.74 -9.62
C THR A 175 9.68 -17.15 -9.76
N GLY A 176 10.48 -18.18 -9.44
CA GLY A 176 10.08 -19.57 -9.52
C GLY A 176 9.11 -20.00 -8.40
N PRO A 177 8.49 -21.20 -8.50
CA PRO A 177 7.51 -21.68 -7.52
C PRO A 177 8.04 -21.78 -6.08
N ALA A 178 9.35 -22.09 -5.94
CA ALA A 178 10.07 -22.19 -4.68
C ALA A 178 10.78 -20.88 -4.27
N GLY A 179 10.65 -19.81 -5.05
CA GLY A 179 11.24 -18.52 -4.76
C GLY A 179 10.65 -17.89 -3.50
N ASN A 180 11.45 -17.06 -2.82
CA ASN A 180 10.97 -16.28 -1.69
C ASN A 180 9.88 -15.31 -2.17
N ARG A 181 8.71 -15.34 -1.51
CA ARG A 181 7.56 -14.50 -1.89
C ARG A 181 7.54 -13.13 -1.25
N THR A 182 8.53 -12.77 -0.43
CA THR A 182 8.53 -11.53 0.35
C THR A 182 8.41 -10.26 -0.52
N LEU A 183 8.97 -10.28 -1.73
CA LEU A 183 8.90 -9.18 -2.69
C LEU A 183 7.69 -9.25 -3.63
N TRP A 184 6.87 -10.29 -3.49
CA TRP A 184 5.70 -10.44 -4.35
C TRP A 184 4.63 -9.40 -3.96
N PRO A 185 3.88 -8.87 -4.93
CA PRO A 185 2.86 -7.83 -4.76
C PRO A 185 1.96 -8.02 -3.53
N GLY A 186 1.46 -9.23 -3.30
CA GLY A 186 0.64 -9.57 -2.14
C GLY A 186 1.34 -9.37 -0.79
N GLN A 187 2.62 -9.69 -0.71
CA GLN A 187 3.45 -9.58 0.51
C GLN A 187 4.02 -8.17 0.72
N VAL A 188 4.18 -7.40 -0.36
CA VAL A 188 4.58 -5.99 -0.28
C VAL A 188 3.43 -5.04 0.00
N GLY A 189 2.18 -5.53 0.02
CA GLY A 189 1.02 -4.79 0.55
C GLY A 189 -0.13 -4.58 -0.43
N PHE A 190 -0.08 -5.11 -1.66
CA PHE A 190 -1.21 -5.06 -2.58
C PHE A 190 -2.26 -6.13 -2.26
N ASP A 191 -3.51 -5.75 -2.05
CA ASP A 191 -4.61 -6.70 -1.83
C ASP A 191 -5.02 -7.43 -3.12
N ARG A 192 -4.78 -6.80 -4.27
CA ARG A 192 -5.05 -7.35 -5.60
C ARG A 192 -3.85 -7.11 -6.51
N PHE A 193 -3.46 -8.13 -7.25
CA PHE A 193 -2.42 -8.04 -8.25
C PHE A 193 -2.88 -8.76 -9.50
N MET A 194 -2.99 -8.02 -10.61
CA MET A 194 -3.27 -8.60 -11.92
C MET A 194 -2.25 -8.04 -12.91
N ALA A 195 -1.15 -8.75 -13.06
CA ALA A 195 0.07 -8.19 -13.64
C ALA A 195 1.10 -9.30 -13.87
N PHE A 196 2.22 -8.94 -14.48
CA PHE A 196 3.36 -9.82 -14.70
C PHE A 196 4.61 -9.33 -13.94
N SER A 197 5.41 -10.27 -13.46
CA SER A 197 6.54 -10.00 -12.54
C SER A 197 7.88 -9.74 -13.22
N VAL A 198 8.07 -10.18 -14.47
CA VAL A 198 9.35 -10.19 -15.20
C VAL A 198 9.28 -9.34 -16.46
N VAL A 199 10.41 -9.00 -17.09
CA VAL A 199 10.36 -8.42 -18.45
C VAL A 199 9.67 -9.41 -19.40
N ARG A 200 8.47 -9.05 -19.88
CA ARG A 200 7.79 -9.72 -21.00
C ARG A 200 7.33 -8.65 -21.98
N ARG A 201 7.63 -8.86 -23.27
CA ARG A 201 7.23 -7.96 -24.36
C ARG A 201 5.78 -8.14 -24.83
N THR A 202 5.04 -9.13 -24.33
CA THR A 202 3.66 -9.39 -24.78
C THR A 202 2.74 -9.96 -23.70
N SER A 203 1.54 -9.37 -23.65
CA SER A 203 0.23 -9.83 -23.18
C SER A 203 0.09 -10.42 -21.77
N PHE A 204 -0.88 -9.84 -21.04
CA PHE A 204 -1.51 -10.36 -19.82
C PHE A 204 -1.88 -11.85 -20.00
N SER A 205 -1.14 -12.77 -19.40
CA SER A 205 -1.64 -14.15 -19.23
C SER A 205 -2.16 -14.30 -17.80
N ARG A 206 -3.37 -14.88 -17.71
CA ARG A 206 -4.15 -15.04 -16.47
C ARG A 206 -3.31 -15.60 -15.32
N CYS A 207 -3.08 -14.78 -14.29
CA CYS A 207 -2.74 -15.25 -12.95
C CYS A 207 -4.03 -15.34 -12.09
N LEU A 208 -5.10 -15.91 -12.66
CA LEU A 208 -6.32 -16.31 -11.93
C LEU A 208 -6.22 -17.80 -11.63
N SER A 209 -5.43 -18.14 -10.62
CA SER A 209 -5.49 -19.40 -9.89
C SER A 209 -4.85 -19.10 -8.53
N THR A 210 -5.58 -18.50 -7.60
CA THR A 210 -6.44 -19.24 -6.68
C THR A 210 -7.23 -18.20 -5.88
N ALA A 211 -8.55 -18.35 -5.86
CA ALA A 211 -9.41 -17.82 -4.80
C ALA A 211 -9.36 -18.77 -3.61
#